data_AF-A0A5C2STQ6-F1
#
_entry.id   AF-A0A5C2STQ6-F1
#
_cell.length_a   1.000
_cell.length_b   1.000
_cell.length_c   1.000
_cell.angle_alpha   90.00
_cell.angle_beta   90.00
_cell.angle_gamma   90.00
#
_symmetry.space_group_name_H-M   'P 1'
#
loop_
_entity.id
_entity.type
_entity.pdbx_description
1 polymer ?
#
loop_
_entity_poly.entity_id
_entity_poly.type
_entity_poly.pdbx_seq_one_letter_code
_entity_poly.pdbx_strand_id
1 'polypeptide(L)'
;MATEYVAPPLSVQQEDAIIHTRITNDEKALRRVTKKFHSYASVAYTPAVPISPLTSSSVDDAREAFLLELASFQLSLKKSLMVCEAEARQVEEYQRERERIANEHSRLKDQIEELKSTLEQAQLERKQKIEYDVIAEKVNTLPSRDELEQSIQSLENDMAAIRAEHENQNRTLHAQKAALDTVIRDIGLLRLMGKEDAAEESTPAPEAQPGDEDVDMDGTASVRTREESGELREEPTSRHPSGSSKPAEDEHESEDDVPLAKAILNASARTFVPKSRTNTPMLTRARGTPSILTPKAPEEDDIEMGEIDEEANSPKARKKAREEELEEGEASDQSSELSEPPDD
;
A
#
# COMPACT_ATOMS: atom_id res chain seq x y z
N MET A 1 26.53 -72.29 -2.76
CA MET A 1 26.39 -71.02 -3.50
C MET A 1 26.70 -69.92 -2.51
N ALA A 2 27.85 -69.24 -2.65
CA ALA A 2 28.18 -68.10 -1.80
C ALA A 2 27.53 -66.87 -2.44
N THR A 3 26.55 -66.29 -1.76
CA THR A 3 25.94 -65.02 -2.15
C THR A 3 27.00 -63.93 -2.03
N GLU A 4 27.35 -63.36 -3.17
CA GLU A 4 28.27 -62.23 -3.30
C GLU A 4 27.67 -61.03 -2.58
N TYR A 5 28.31 -60.60 -1.49
CA TYR A 5 27.87 -59.44 -0.72
C TYR A 5 28.21 -58.17 -1.51
N VAL A 6 27.19 -57.55 -2.11
CA VAL A 6 27.31 -56.24 -2.75
C VAL A 6 27.05 -55.18 -1.67
N ALA A 7 28.10 -54.48 -1.27
CA ALA A 7 27.99 -53.40 -0.29
C ALA A 7 27.11 -52.26 -0.86
N PRO A 8 26.15 -51.72 -0.08
CA PRO A 8 25.34 -50.58 -0.51
C PRO A 8 26.21 -49.36 -0.88
N PRO A 9 25.82 -48.57 -1.90
CA PRO A 9 26.54 -47.35 -2.27
C PRO A 9 26.51 -46.34 -1.11
N LEU A 10 27.66 -45.74 -0.82
CA LEU A 10 27.80 -44.70 0.21
C LEU A 10 26.99 -43.46 -0.18
N SER A 11 26.43 -42.77 0.80
CA SER A 11 25.78 -41.48 0.54
C SER A 11 26.84 -40.40 0.27
N VAL A 12 26.49 -39.38 -0.51
CA VAL A 12 27.39 -38.24 -0.82
C VAL A 12 28.00 -37.62 0.45
N GLN A 13 27.20 -37.50 1.52
CA GLN A 13 27.67 -36.99 2.82
C GLN A 13 28.70 -37.92 3.49
N GLN A 14 28.54 -39.25 3.36
CA GLN A 14 29.51 -40.21 3.87
C GLN A 14 30.79 -40.21 3.05
N GLU A 15 30.69 -40.03 1.73
CA GLU A 15 31.84 -39.89 0.84
C GLU A 15 32.63 -38.63 1.19
N ASP A 16 31.97 -37.49 1.36
CA ASP A 16 32.60 -36.23 1.79
C ASP A 16 33.28 -36.35 3.15
N ALA A 17 32.67 -37.05 4.11
CA ALA A 17 33.26 -37.30 5.42
C ALA A 17 34.53 -38.18 5.33
N ILE A 18 34.52 -39.21 4.46
CA ILE A 18 35.69 -40.07 4.22
C ILE A 18 36.79 -39.27 3.52
N ILE A 19 36.45 -38.44 2.53
CA ILE A 19 37.38 -37.58 1.81
C ILE A 19 38.01 -36.57 2.77
N HIS A 20 37.21 -35.88 3.58
CA HIS A 20 37.67 -34.94 4.59
C HIS A 20 38.66 -35.61 5.57
N THR A 21 38.29 -36.78 6.11
CA THR A 21 39.17 -37.56 7.01
C THR A 21 40.51 -37.91 6.35
N ARG A 22 40.50 -38.30 5.07
CA ARG A 22 41.73 -38.62 4.32
C ARG A 22 42.59 -37.39 4.02
N ILE A 23 41.98 -36.23 3.80
CA ILE A 23 42.69 -34.98 3.52
C ILE A 23 43.33 -34.43 4.80
N THR A 24 42.63 -34.50 5.93
CA THR A 24 43.09 -33.94 7.21
C THR A 24 44.14 -34.83 7.89
N ASN A 25 44.12 -36.15 7.69
CA ASN A 25 45.10 -37.07 8.27
C ASN A 25 46.31 -37.30 7.35
N ASP A 26 47.36 -36.46 7.45
CA ASP A 26 48.60 -36.63 6.68
C ASP A 26 49.51 -37.72 7.24
N GLU A 27 49.20 -38.96 6.86
CA GLU A 27 50.01 -40.15 7.14
C GLU A 27 51.42 -40.09 6.53
N LYS A 28 51.71 -39.21 5.55
CA LYS A 28 53.01 -39.16 4.89
C LYS A 28 54.09 -38.64 5.82
N ALA A 29 53.79 -37.66 6.67
CA ALA A 29 54.73 -37.12 7.65
C ALA A 29 55.14 -38.19 8.67
N LEU A 30 54.16 -38.95 9.20
CA LEU A 30 54.42 -40.06 10.11
C LEU A 30 55.27 -41.17 9.46
N ARG A 31 55.00 -41.51 8.19
CA ARG A 31 55.81 -42.48 7.44
C ARG A 31 57.25 -41.99 7.23
N ARG A 32 57.48 -40.69 7.02
CA ARG A 32 58.82 -40.12 6.90
C ARG A 32 59.59 -40.22 8.21
N VAL A 33 58.99 -39.83 9.34
CA VAL A 33 59.57 -39.99 10.68
C VAL A 33 59.94 -41.46 10.93
N THR A 34 59.01 -42.37 10.62
CA THR A 34 59.21 -43.81 10.77
C THR A 34 60.39 -44.30 9.91
N LYS A 35 60.49 -43.86 8.65
CA LYS A 35 61.60 -44.25 7.77
C LYS A 35 62.95 -43.73 8.27
N LYS A 36 63.00 -42.49 8.78
CA LYS A 36 64.21 -41.90 9.38
C LYS A 36 64.63 -42.61 10.65
N PHE A 37 63.67 -43.01 11.49
CA PHE A 37 63.93 -43.84 12.67
C PHE A 37 64.58 -45.18 12.31
N HIS A 38 64.01 -45.91 11.35
CA HIS A 38 64.58 -47.19 10.92
C HIS A 38 65.97 -47.04 10.29
N SER A 39 66.19 -45.96 9.53
CA SER A 39 67.51 -45.64 8.96
C SER A 39 68.56 -45.35 10.04
N TYR A 40 68.19 -44.62 11.09
CA TYR A 40 69.06 -44.40 12.24
C TYR A 40 69.35 -45.71 12.99
N ALA A 41 68.29 -46.49 13.30
CA ALA A 41 68.41 -47.75 14.01
C ALA A 41 69.30 -48.77 13.28
N SER A 42 69.24 -48.84 11.94
CA SER A 42 70.07 -49.75 11.15
C SER A 42 71.56 -49.42 11.18
N VAL A 43 71.92 -48.13 11.31
CA VAL A 43 73.32 -47.69 11.36
C VAL A 43 73.85 -47.71 12.80
N ALA A 44 72.99 -47.41 13.78
CA ALA A 44 73.33 -47.42 15.20
C ALA A 44 73.43 -48.85 15.79
N TYR A 45 72.59 -49.79 15.33
CA TYR A 45 72.54 -51.17 15.81
C TYR A 45 72.83 -52.16 14.67
N THR A 46 74.05 -52.15 14.15
CA THR A 46 74.51 -53.18 13.21
C THR A 46 74.79 -54.49 13.97
N PRO A 47 74.22 -55.65 13.54
CA PRO A 47 74.45 -56.92 14.21
C PRO A 47 75.84 -57.46 13.88
N ALA A 48 76.76 -57.31 14.84
CA ALA A 48 77.88 -58.20 15.15
C ALA A 48 78.55 -58.99 13.99
N VAL A 49 79.21 -58.31 13.03
CA VAL A 49 80.40 -58.85 12.32
C VAL A 49 81.33 -57.67 11.99
N PRO A 50 82.65 -57.74 12.27
CA PRO A 50 83.55 -56.59 12.11
C PRO A 50 83.99 -56.46 10.65
N ILE A 51 83.37 -55.55 9.91
CA ILE A 51 83.95 -55.05 8.66
C ILE A 51 83.80 -53.53 8.62
N SER A 52 84.96 -52.86 8.64
CA SER A 52 85.19 -51.43 8.43
C SER A 52 84.91 -50.49 9.62
N PRO A 53 85.75 -49.45 9.85
CA PRO A 53 85.48 -48.44 10.86
C PRO A 53 84.23 -47.67 10.44
N LEU A 54 83.12 -47.93 11.12
CA LEU A 54 81.94 -47.10 11.03
C LEU A 54 82.36 -45.68 11.45
N THR A 55 82.30 -44.72 10.53
CA THR A 55 82.62 -43.33 10.87
C THR A 55 81.53 -42.84 11.82
N SER A 56 81.92 -42.39 13.02
CA SER A 56 81.01 -41.85 14.04
C SER A 56 80.10 -40.76 13.46
N SER A 57 80.62 -40.00 12.49
CA SER A 57 79.88 -38.97 11.76
C SER A 57 78.60 -39.50 11.07
N SER A 58 78.61 -40.72 10.52
CA SER A 58 77.44 -41.25 9.79
C SER A 58 76.27 -41.62 10.72
N VAL A 59 76.58 -42.06 11.94
CA VAL A 59 75.58 -42.33 12.99
C VAL A 59 74.99 -41.03 13.50
N ASP A 60 75.84 -40.03 13.74
CA ASP A 60 75.42 -38.69 14.19
C ASP A 60 74.56 -37.99 13.12
N ASP A 61 74.95 -38.05 11.85
CA ASP A 61 74.15 -37.49 10.73
C ASP A 61 72.77 -38.15 10.63
N ALA A 62 72.69 -39.48 10.79
CA ALA A 62 71.41 -40.20 10.78
C ALA A 62 70.53 -39.86 12.00
N ARG A 63 71.15 -39.62 13.16
CA ARG A 63 70.47 -39.19 14.39
C ARG A 63 69.90 -37.78 14.24
N GLU A 64 70.70 -36.83 13.77
CA GLU A 64 70.24 -35.45 13.55
C GLU A 64 69.12 -35.40 12.49
N ALA A 65 69.24 -36.18 11.41
CA ALA A 65 68.18 -36.28 10.41
C ALA A 65 66.86 -36.84 10.96
N PHE A 66 66.92 -37.77 11.93
CA PHE A 66 65.73 -38.27 12.62
C PHE A 66 65.14 -37.23 13.58
N LEU A 67 65.97 -36.57 14.39
CA LEU A 67 65.52 -35.53 15.32
C LEU A 67 64.87 -34.35 14.60
N LEU A 68 65.42 -33.92 13.47
CA LEU A 68 64.85 -32.87 12.63
C LEU A 68 63.47 -33.27 12.08
N GLU A 69 63.30 -34.49 11.57
CA GLU A 69 62.00 -34.96 11.07
C GLU A 69 60.99 -35.14 12.21
N LEU A 70 61.44 -35.56 13.40
CA LEU A 70 60.57 -35.67 14.58
C LEU A 70 60.09 -34.28 15.05
N ALA A 71 61.00 -33.30 15.09
CA ALA A 71 60.67 -31.93 15.44
C ALA A 71 59.73 -31.29 14.41
N SER A 72 59.93 -31.53 13.12
CA SER A 72 59.05 -31.04 12.06
C SER A 72 57.65 -31.67 12.13
N PHE A 73 57.56 -32.97 12.45
CA PHE A 73 56.30 -33.65 12.68
C PHE A 73 55.56 -33.10 13.90
N GLN A 74 56.26 -32.89 15.02
CA GLN A 74 55.67 -32.28 16.21
C GLN A 74 55.14 -30.86 15.92
N LEU A 75 55.87 -30.06 15.15
CA LEU A 75 55.43 -28.73 14.74
C LEU A 75 54.17 -28.81 13.86
N SER A 76 54.12 -29.76 12.93
CA SER A 76 52.94 -30.01 12.08
C SER A 76 51.70 -30.37 12.91
N LEU A 77 51.85 -31.23 13.92
CA LEU A 77 50.74 -31.59 14.81
C LEU A 77 50.22 -30.39 15.61
N LYS A 78 51.13 -29.56 16.15
CA LYS A 78 50.75 -28.33 16.86
C LYS A 78 50.01 -27.36 15.93
N LYS A 79 50.49 -27.20 14.69
CA LYS A 79 49.81 -26.38 13.68
C LYS A 79 48.40 -26.91 13.41
N SER A 80 48.25 -28.22 13.19
CA SER A 80 46.94 -28.83 12.94
C SER A 80 45.96 -28.58 14.10
N LEU A 81 46.43 -28.71 15.35
CA LEU A 81 45.61 -28.44 16.53
C LEU A 81 45.14 -26.97 16.57
N MET A 82 46.05 -26.03 16.30
CA MET A 82 45.69 -24.60 16.25
C MET A 82 44.68 -24.30 15.14
N VAL A 83 44.79 -24.97 13.99
CA VAL A 83 43.82 -24.84 12.90
C VAL A 83 42.46 -25.38 13.32
N CYS A 84 42.37 -26.57 13.92
CA CYS A 84 41.11 -27.11 14.42
C CYS A 84 40.45 -26.19 15.47
N GLU A 85 41.24 -25.60 16.35
CA GLU A 85 40.72 -24.64 17.35
C GLU A 85 40.22 -23.35 16.69
N ALA A 86 40.93 -22.83 15.70
CA ALA A 86 40.50 -21.66 14.93
C ALA A 86 39.22 -21.93 14.14
N GLU A 87 39.14 -23.07 13.47
CA GLU A 87 37.96 -23.53 12.74
C GLU A 87 36.75 -23.69 13.67
N ALA A 88 36.94 -24.27 14.86
CA ALA A 88 35.87 -24.39 15.85
C ALA A 88 35.31 -23.02 16.25
N ARG A 89 36.18 -22.04 16.55
CA ARG A 89 35.74 -20.66 16.85
C ARG A 89 35.02 -20.02 15.66
N GLN A 90 35.53 -20.24 14.45
CA GLN A 90 34.93 -19.68 13.25
C GLN A 90 33.52 -20.26 12.99
N VAL A 91 33.33 -21.55 13.21
CA VAL A 91 32.01 -22.20 13.10
C VAL A 91 31.02 -21.62 14.11
N GLU A 92 31.44 -21.39 15.35
CA GLU A 92 30.58 -20.74 16.36
C GLU A 92 30.17 -19.33 15.94
N GLU A 93 31.08 -18.50 15.43
CA GLU A 93 30.76 -17.17 14.93
C GLU A 93 29.75 -17.23 13.77
N TYR A 94 29.95 -18.14 12.81
CA TYR A 94 29.00 -18.31 11.71
C TYR A 94 27.63 -18.77 12.19
N GLN A 95 27.55 -19.60 13.22
CA GLN A 95 26.27 -20.02 13.80
C GLN A 95 25.55 -18.83 14.45
N ARG A 96 26.25 -18.01 15.23
CA ARG A 96 25.67 -16.80 15.85
C ARG A 96 25.22 -15.81 14.79
N GLU A 97 26.01 -15.59 13.74
CA GLU A 97 25.63 -14.67 12.67
C GLU A 97 24.43 -15.21 11.88
N ARG A 98 24.37 -16.52 11.63
CA ARG A 98 23.20 -17.15 10.99
C ARG A 98 21.93 -16.97 11.83
N GLU A 99 22.02 -17.11 13.15
CA GLU A 99 20.90 -16.84 14.06
C GLU A 99 20.50 -15.37 14.05
N ARG A 100 21.47 -14.45 14.06
CA ARG A 100 21.22 -13.00 13.93
C ARG A 100 20.44 -12.67 12.66
N ILE A 101 20.90 -13.18 11.51
CA ILE A 101 20.25 -12.99 10.21
C ILE A 101 18.84 -13.60 10.20
N ALA A 102 18.67 -14.79 10.78
CA ALA A 102 17.36 -15.45 10.85
C ALA A 102 16.35 -14.62 11.69
N ASN A 103 16.80 -14.09 12.83
CA ASN A 103 15.99 -13.21 13.67
C ASN A 103 15.62 -11.90 12.96
N GLU A 104 16.58 -11.30 12.25
CA GLU A 104 16.33 -10.09 11.45
C GLU A 104 15.32 -10.35 10.33
N HIS A 105 15.45 -11.48 9.63
CA HIS A 105 14.50 -11.88 8.59
C HIS A 105 13.10 -12.12 9.15
N SER A 106 12.98 -12.75 10.33
CA SER A 106 11.68 -12.89 11.01
C SER A 106 11.09 -11.52 11.34
N ARG A 107 11.87 -10.63 11.94
CA ARG A 107 11.42 -9.27 12.28
C ARG A 107 10.94 -8.49 11.06
N LEU A 108 11.67 -8.57 9.95
CA LEU A 108 11.30 -7.90 8.70
C LEU A 108 10.00 -8.45 8.12
N LYS A 109 9.76 -9.77 8.23
CA LYS A 109 8.48 -10.36 7.82
C LYS A 109 7.32 -9.84 8.66
N ASP A 110 7.48 -9.80 9.97
CA ASP A 110 6.46 -9.27 10.88
C ASP A 110 6.14 -7.80 10.56
N GLN A 111 7.16 -6.98 10.28
CA GLN A 111 6.99 -5.59 9.86
C GLN A 111 6.25 -5.47 8.51
N ILE A 112 6.54 -6.36 7.55
CA ILE A 112 5.83 -6.39 6.27
C ILE A 112 4.35 -6.72 6.49
N GLU A 113 4.04 -7.68 7.37
CA GLU A 113 2.65 -8.04 7.69
C GLU A 113 1.90 -6.88 8.38
N GLU A 114 2.54 -6.20 9.32
CA GLU A 114 1.99 -5.01 9.97
C GLU A 114 1.71 -3.87 8.96
N LEU A 115 2.66 -3.61 8.06
CA LEU A 115 2.50 -2.59 7.02
C LEU A 115 1.38 -2.94 6.03
N LYS A 116 1.21 -4.22 5.68
CA LYS A 116 0.08 -4.68 4.85
C LYS A 116 -1.26 -4.42 5.54
N SER A 117 -1.38 -4.78 6.81
CA SER A 117 -2.61 -4.53 7.57
C SER A 117 -2.92 -3.04 7.69
N THR A 118 -1.91 -2.21 7.96
CA THR A 118 -2.05 -0.75 8.02
C THR A 118 -2.48 -0.18 6.67
N LEU A 119 -1.93 -0.68 5.56
CA LEU A 119 -2.31 -0.27 4.22
C LEU A 119 -3.77 -0.62 3.92
N GLU A 120 -4.21 -1.83 4.26
CA GLU A 120 -5.60 -2.26 4.08
C GLU A 120 -6.57 -1.38 4.87
N GLN A 121 -6.24 -1.08 6.13
CA GLN A 121 -7.01 -0.16 6.95
C GLN A 121 -7.10 1.23 6.32
N ALA A 122 -5.97 1.81 5.90
CA ALA A 122 -5.95 3.14 5.29
C ALA A 122 -6.74 3.20 3.97
N GLN A 123 -6.72 2.12 3.18
CA GLN A 123 -7.54 2.00 1.97
C GLN A 123 -9.03 1.95 2.29
N LEU A 124 -9.41 1.22 3.34
CA LEU A 124 -10.79 1.13 3.79
C LEU A 124 -11.30 2.48 4.32
N GLU A 125 -10.51 3.17 5.14
CA GLU A 125 -10.80 4.53 5.61
C GLU A 125 -10.98 5.50 4.43
N ARG A 126 -10.10 5.41 3.42
CA ARG A 126 -10.24 6.22 2.20
C ARG A 126 -11.55 5.94 1.46
N LYS A 127 -11.94 4.67 1.30
CA LYS A 127 -13.22 4.30 0.65
C LYS A 127 -14.41 4.87 1.40
N GLN A 128 -14.45 4.70 2.72
CA GLN A 128 -15.50 5.28 3.56
C GLN A 128 -15.54 6.80 3.45
N LYS A 129 -14.38 7.47 3.46
CA LYS A 129 -14.31 8.92 3.29
C LYS A 129 -14.88 9.38 1.95
N ILE A 130 -14.57 8.68 0.87
CA ILE A 130 -15.13 8.98 -0.46
C ILE A 130 -16.66 8.80 -0.44
N GLU A 131 -17.19 7.75 0.20
CA GLU A 131 -18.63 7.54 0.33
C GLU A 131 -19.30 8.67 1.13
N TYR A 132 -18.68 9.11 2.23
CA TYR A 132 -19.15 10.26 3.00
C TYR A 132 -19.12 11.55 2.20
N ASP A 133 -18.07 11.79 1.42
CA ASP A 133 -17.94 12.98 0.58
C ASP A 133 -19.06 12.99 -0.49
N VAL A 134 -19.35 11.85 -1.14
CA VAL A 134 -20.47 11.72 -2.09
C VAL A 134 -21.83 11.98 -1.43
N ILE A 135 -22.05 11.48 -0.22
CA ILE A 135 -23.29 11.75 0.52
C ILE A 135 -23.37 13.22 0.91
N ALA A 136 -22.26 13.82 1.35
CA ALA A 136 -22.19 15.23 1.72
C ALA A 136 -22.50 16.13 0.52
N GLU A 137 -21.97 15.82 -0.67
CA GLU A 137 -22.30 16.52 -1.91
C GLU A 137 -23.81 16.45 -2.21
N LYS A 138 -24.43 15.27 -2.09
CA LYS A 138 -25.89 15.11 -2.27
C LYS A 138 -26.71 15.86 -1.23
N VAL A 139 -26.25 15.92 0.02
CA VAL A 139 -26.94 16.68 1.07
C VAL A 139 -26.83 18.18 0.81
N ASN A 140 -25.69 18.64 0.30
CA ASN A 140 -25.44 20.06 -0.01
C ASN A 140 -26.25 20.58 -1.21
N THR A 141 -26.79 19.71 -2.07
CA THR A 141 -27.72 20.13 -3.14
C THR A 141 -29.15 20.33 -2.66
N LEU A 142 -29.47 19.87 -1.45
CA LEU A 142 -30.78 20.05 -0.84
C LEU A 142 -30.81 21.39 -0.06
N PRO A 143 -31.98 22.06 -0.01
CA PRO A 143 -32.16 23.22 0.85
C PRO A 143 -31.86 22.88 2.31
N SER A 144 -31.39 23.87 3.06
CA SER A 144 -31.07 23.67 4.46
C SER A 144 -32.33 23.33 5.25
N ARG A 145 -32.15 22.59 6.35
CA ARG A 145 -33.25 22.21 7.24
C ARG A 145 -34.00 23.45 7.76
N ASP A 146 -33.26 24.50 8.10
CA ASP A 146 -33.81 25.74 8.64
C ASP A 146 -34.66 26.49 7.60
N GLU A 147 -34.23 26.52 6.33
CA GLU A 147 -35.03 27.09 5.23
C GLU A 147 -36.33 26.31 5.00
N LEU A 148 -36.27 24.97 5.07
CA LEU A 148 -37.47 24.14 4.97
C LEU A 148 -38.43 24.40 6.14
N GLU A 149 -37.92 24.50 7.37
CA GLU A 149 -38.74 24.81 8.54
C GLU A 149 -39.38 26.19 8.43
N GLN A 150 -38.68 27.21 7.94
CA GLN A 150 -39.25 28.53 7.67
C GLN A 150 -40.34 28.48 6.60
N SER A 151 -40.11 27.72 5.51
CA SER A 151 -41.10 27.53 4.45
C SER A 151 -42.36 26.85 4.97
N ILE A 152 -42.22 25.80 5.78
CA ILE A 152 -43.33 25.11 6.43
C ILE A 152 -44.11 26.08 7.32
N GLN A 153 -43.42 26.83 8.19
CA GLN A 153 -44.07 27.80 9.07
C GLN A 153 -44.83 28.89 8.30
N SER A 154 -44.26 29.38 7.19
CA SER A 154 -44.94 30.35 6.32
C SER A 154 -46.22 29.76 5.73
N LEU A 155 -46.16 28.54 5.17
CA LEU A 155 -47.32 27.86 4.59
C LEU A 155 -48.39 27.55 5.64
N GLU A 156 -48.00 27.17 6.85
CA GLU A 156 -48.92 26.95 7.97
C GLU A 156 -49.64 28.23 8.38
N ASN A 157 -48.93 29.36 8.42
CA ASN A 157 -49.51 30.67 8.70
C ASN A 157 -50.49 31.10 7.59
N ASP A 158 -50.12 30.91 6.33
CA ASP A 158 -50.99 31.21 5.18
C ASP A 158 -52.26 30.35 5.21
N MET A 159 -52.14 29.05 5.52
CA MET A 159 -53.30 28.18 5.71
C MET A 159 -54.21 28.64 6.85
N ALA A 160 -53.64 29.08 7.97
CA ALA A 160 -54.40 29.62 9.10
C ALA A 160 -55.14 30.91 8.71
N ALA A 161 -54.48 31.81 7.98
CA ALA A 161 -55.08 33.04 7.48
C ALA A 161 -56.23 32.78 6.50
N ILE A 162 -56.05 31.86 5.54
CA ILE A 162 -57.09 31.47 4.58
C ILE A 162 -58.30 30.87 5.30
N ARG A 163 -58.09 30.01 6.30
CA ARG A 163 -59.18 29.43 7.10
C ARG A 163 -59.96 30.51 7.86
N ALA A 164 -59.27 31.46 8.48
CA ALA A 164 -59.90 32.57 9.20
C ALA A 164 -60.70 33.49 8.26
N GLU A 165 -60.17 33.80 7.08
CA GLU A 165 -60.88 34.60 6.07
C GLU A 165 -62.09 33.86 5.50
N HIS A 166 -61.97 32.55 5.25
CA HIS A 166 -63.10 31.72 4.83
C HIS A 166 -64.21 31.70 5.90
N GLU A 167 -63.87 31.55 7.18
CA GLU A 167 -64.85 31.64 8.27
C GLU A 167 -65.52 33.02 8.32
N ASN A 168 -64.76 34.10 8.11
CA ASN A 168 -65.27 35.47 8.08
C ASN A 168 -66.23 35.71 6.90
N GLN A 169 -65.87 35.24 5.70
CA GLN A 169 -66.72 35.30 4.51
C GLN A 169 -67.99 34.48 4.69
N ASN A 170 -67.89 33.26 5.22
CA ASN A 170 -69.04 32.42 5.48
C ASN A 170 -69.99 33.06 6.50
N ARG A 171 -69.44 33.69 7.55
CA ARG A 171 -70.22 34.47 8.52
C ARG A 171 -70.93 35.65 7.86
N THR A 172 -70.25 36.37 6.96
CA THR A 172 -70.81 37.51 6.23
C THR A 172 -71.92 37.08 5.27
N LEU A 173 -71.72 36.00 4.51
CA LEU A 173 -72.74 35.42 3.62
C LEU A 173 -73.97 34.96 4.40
N HIS A 174 -73.78 34.29 5.55
CA HIS A 174 -74.91 33.90 6.40
C HIS A 174 -75.69 35.11 6.93
N ALA A 175 -75.01 36.18 7.34
CA ALA A 175 -75.65 37.42 7.78
C ALA A 175 -76.43 38.10 6.64
N GLN A 176 -75.85 38.17 5.43
CA GLN A 176 -76.53 38.72 4.25
C GLN A 176 -77.74 37.88 3.85
N LYS A 177 -77.62 36.55 3.86
CA LYS A 177 -78.75 35.64 3.61
C LYS A 177 -79.87 35.88 4.62
N ALA A 178 -79.56 35.98 5.91
CA ALA A 178 -80.56 36.26 6.95
C ALA A 178 -81.23 37.64 6.78
N ALA A 179 -80.47 38.67 6.37
CA ALA A 179 -81.03 39.98 6.06
C ALA A 179 -81.95 39.95 4.83
N LEU A 180 -81.55 39.27 3.76
CA LEU A 180 -82.36 39.08 2.55
C LEU A 180 -83.64 38.30 2.85
N ASP A 181 -83.55 37.22 3.63
CA ASP A 181 -84.71 36.44 4.08
C ASP A 181 -85.70 37.34 4.85
N THR A 182 -85.20 38.32 5.59
CA THR A 182 -86.05 39.33 6.27
C THR A 182 -86.73 40.26 5.27
N VAL A 183 -85.99 40.83 4.31
CA VAL A 183 -86.57 41.67 3.25
C VAL A 183 -87.60 40.90 2.43
N ILE A 184 -87.34 39.63 2.08
CA ILE A 184 -88.30 38.78 1.37
C ILE A 184 -89.57 38.58 2.19
N ARG A 185 -89.46 38.37 3.51
CA ARG A 185 -90.62 38.31 4.41
C ARG A 185 -91.39 39.64 4.41
N ASP A 186 -90.70 40.77 4.55
CA ASP A 186 -91.33 42.09 4.57
C ASP A 186 -92.03 42.43 3.24
N ILE A 187 -91.41 42.11 2.10
CA ILE A 187 -92.05 42.23 0.77
C ILE A 187 -93.27 41.30 0.67
N GLY A 188 -93.18 40.08 1.21
CA GLY A 188 -94.31 39.15 1.29
C GLY A 188 -95.48 39.73 2.09
N LEU A 189 -95.20 40.36 3.23
CA LEU A 189 -96.19 41.06 4.04
C LEU A 189 -96.77 42.28 3.31
N LEU A 190 -95.93 43.10 2.68
CA LEU A 190 -96.36 44.25 1.89
C LEU A 190 -97.22 43.85 0.68
N ARG A 191 -96.89 42.75 0.00
CA ARG A 191 -97.73 42.20 -1.08
C ARG A 191 -99.07 41.67 -0.57
N LEU A 192 -99.11 41.15 0.65
CA LEU A 192 -100.35 40.71 1.29
C LEU A 192 -101.23 41.92 1.66
N MET A 193 -100.63 43.00 2.19
CA MET A 193 -101.32 44.25 2.53
C MET A 193 -101.74 45.06 1.29
N GLY A 194 -100.88 45.20 0.28
CA GLY A 194 -101.17 45.92 -0.97
C GLY A 194 -102.16 45.19 -1.89
N LYS A 195 -102.46 43.91 -1.61
CA LYS A 195 -103.56 43.18 -2.27
C LYS A 195 -104.94 43.60 -1.75
N GLU A 196 -105.04 44.37 -0.68
CA GLU A 196 -106.33 44.88 -0.15
C GLU A 196 -106.75 46.23 -0.77
N ASP A 197 -105.88 46.96 -1.49
CA ASP A 197 -106.17 48.30 -2.05
C ASP A 197 -106.08 48.40 -3.60
N ALA A 198 -105.92 47.29 -4.32
CA ALA A 198 -105.95 47.26 -5.79
C ALA A 198 -106.99 46.24 -6.29
N ALA A 199 -108.24 46.48 -5.94
CA ALA A 199 -109.38 45.91 -6.65
C ALA A 199 -109.79 46.89 -7.77
N GLU A 200 -109.53 46.45 -9.00
CA GLU A 200 -110.09 46.91 -10.29
C GLU A 200 -109.54 48.22 -10.91
N GLU A 201 -108.82 48.10 -12.04
CA GLU A 201 -109.31 48.60 -13.35
C GLU A 201 -108.47 48.09 -14.56
N SER A 202 -109.17 47.50 -15.54
CA SER A 202 -108.90 47.41 -17.00
C SER A 202 -107.90 46.40 -17.63
N THR A 203 -108.51 45.48 -18.39
CA THR A 203 -108.11 44.69 -19.59
C THR A 203 -107.56 45.53 -20.78
N PRO A 204 -107.16 44.98 -21.97
CA PRO A 204 -106.63 43.66 -22.36
C PRO A 204 -105.26 43.74 -23.13
N ALA A 205 -104.51 42.64 -23.24
CA ALA A 205 -103.31 42.56 -24.10
C ALA A 205 -103.61 41.74 -25.38
N PRO A 206 -103.19 42.20 -26.58
CA PRO A 206 -103.44 41.51 -27.84
C PRO A 206 -102.40 40.42 -28.14
N GLU A 207 -102.89 39.45 -28.90
CA GLU A 207 -102.24 38.28 -29.47
C GLU A 207 -101.38 38.65 -30.69
N ALA A 208 -100.10 38.24 -30.71
CA ALA A 208 -99.28 38.18 -31.94
C ALA A 208 -98.05 37.24 -31.75
N GLN A 209 -98.23 36.01 -32.23
CA GLN A 209 -97.32 35.13 -33.00
C GLN A 209 -95.81 34.94 -32.68
N PRO A 210 -95.27 33.73 -33.00
CA PRO A 210 -93.91 33.32 -32.71
C PRO A 210 -92.92 33.85 -33.75
N GLY A 211 -91.73 34.23 -33.28
CA GLY A 211 -90.57 34.52 -34.12
C GLY A 211 -89.37 33.73 -33.61
N ASP A 212 -89.06 32.65 -34.34
CA ASP A 212 -87.73 32.05 -34.37
C ASP A 212 -86.71 33.06 -34.97
N GLU A 213 -85.45 32.64 -34.94
CA GLU A 213 -84.29 33.19 -35.67
C GLU A 213 -83.37 34.11 -34.83
N ASP A 214 -82.60 33.44 -33.97
CA ASP A 214 -81.14 33.25 -34.17
C ASP A 214 -80.54 34.11 -35.31
N VAL A 215 -79.88 35.22 -34.96
CA VAL A 215 -78.98 35.94 -35.87
C VAL A 215 -77.76 36.42 -35.11
N ASP A 216 -76.63 35.86 -35.56
CA ASP A 216 -75.25 36.29 -35.36
C ASP A 216 -75.03 37.81 -35.39
N MET A 217 -74.16 38.31 -34.51
CA MET A 217 -73.21 39.35 -34.92
C MET A 217 -72.01 39.39 -33.97
N ASP A 218 -71.01 38.60 -34.35
CA ASP A 218 -69.64 39.02 -34.65
C ASP A 218 -69.16 40.39 -34.13
N GLY A 219 -67.92 40.45 -33.66
CA GLY A 219 -67.33 41.73 -33.31
C GLY A 219 -66.10 41.75 -32.41
N THR A 220 -65.02 41.03 -32.79
CA THR A 220 -63.62 41.51 -32.75
C THR A 220 -63.01 41.90 -31.38
N ALA A 221 -61.76 41.62 -30.99
CA ALA A 221 -60.59 40.97 -31.56
C ALA A 221 -59.57 40.83 -30.41
N SER A 222 -58.61 39.92 -30.54
CA SER A 222 -57.16 40.26 -30.50
C SER A 222 -56.29 39.21 -29.77
N VAL A 223 -55.63 38.38 -30.60
CA VAL A 223 -54.16 38.17 -30.64
C VAL A 223 -53.50 37.09 -29.76
N ARG A 224 -53.09 36.00 -30.45
CA ARG A 224 -51.84 35.19 -30.38
C ARG A 224 -51.61 34.32 -29.12
N THR A 225 -51.43 33.00 -29.23
CA THR A 225 -50.22 32.31 -29.76
C THR A 225 -50.53 30.80 -29.96
N ARG A 226 -50.37 30.28 -31.18
CA ARG A 226 -49.30 29.39 -31.69
C ARG A 226 -49.40 27.92 -31.22
N GLU A 227 -50.04 27.12 -32.08
CA GLU A 227 -49.81 25.68 -32.22
C GLU A 227 -48.49 25.41 -32.95
N GLU A 228 -47.83 24.30 -32.65
CA GLU A 228 -47.17 23.49 -33.68
C GLU A 228 -47.14 22.00 -33.27
N SER A 229 -47.67 21.21 -34.19
CA SER A 229 -47.93 19.77 -34.24
C SER A 229 -46.72 18.84 -34.07
N GLY A 230 -47.03 17.58 -33.78
CA GLY A 230 -46.13 16.45 -33.99
C GLY A 230 -46.78 15.10 -33.67
N GLU A 231 -47.56 14.57 -34.61
CA GLU A 231 -48.19 13.24 -34.55
C GLU A 231 -47.58 12.33 -35.64
N LEU A 232 -47.65 11.00 -35.38
CA LEU A 232 -47.48 9.85 -36.29
C LEU A 232 -46.04 9.40 -36.58
N ARG A 233 -45.68 8.11 -36.56
CA ARG A 233 -46.39 6.98 -37.19
C ARG A 233 -45.77 5.62 -36.82
N GLU A 234 -46.60 4.62 -36.55
CA GLU A 234 -46.27 3.18 -36.59
C GLU A 234 -46.79 2.56 -37.90
N GLU A 235 -46.09 1.56 -38.46
CA GLU A 235 -46.64 0.26 -38.95
C GLU A 235 -45.59 -0.58 -39.73
N PRO A 236 -45.79 -1.92 -39.86
CA PRO A 236 -44.76 -2.95 -40.00
C PRO A 236 -44.73 -3.64 -41.39
N THR A 237 -43.78 -4.57 -41.62
CA THR A 237 -44.00 -5.75 -42.49
C THR A 237 -43.04 -6.92 -42.19
N SER A 238 -43.57 -8.12 -42.42
CA SER A 238 -43.17 -9.50 -42.06
C SER A 238 -42.15 -10.21 -42.96
N ARG A 239 -41.44 -11.24 -42.44
CA ARG A 239 -41.50 -12.68 -42.86
C ARG A 239 -40.49 -13.60 -42.12
N HIS A 240 -40.99 -14.76 -41.67
CA HIS A 240 -40.30 -15.98 -41.15
C HIS A 240 -39.81 -16.91 -42.32
N PRO A 241 -39.16 -18.11 -42.14
CA PRO A 241 -38.98 -18.95 -40.94
C PRO A 241 -37.60 -19.68 -40.73
N SER A 242 -37.51 -20.40 -39.59
CA SER A 242 -36.85 -21.72 -39.39
C SER A 242 -35.34 -21.84 -39.08
N GLY A 243 -35.02 -22.30 -37.86
CA GLY A 243 -34.26 -23.55 -37.68
C GLY A 243 -32.84 -23.51 -37.06
N SER A 244 -32.73 -24.12 -35.87
CA SER A 244 -31.59 -24.86 -35.30
C SER A 244 -30.29 -24.19 -34.78
N SER A 245 -30.09 -24.38 -33.46
CA SER A 245 -28.89 -24.89 -32.76
C SER A 245 -27.68 -24.01 -32.40
N LYS A 246 -27.51 -23.89 -31.06
CA LYS A 246 -26.27 -24.04 -30.22
C LYS A 246 -25.34 -22.82 -29.99
N PRO A 247 -24.56 -22.84 -28.87
CA PRO A 247 -24.39 -21.70 -27.99
C PRO A 247 -22.98 -21.07 -27.94
N ALA A 248 -22.95 -19.83 -27.44
CA ALA A 248 -21.97 -19.12 -26.62
C ALA A 248 -20.51 -19.61 -26.58
N GLU A 249 -19.58 -18.71 -26.94
CA GLU A 249 -18.39 -18.36 -26.14
C GLU A 249 -18.06 -16.86 -26.32
N ASP A 250 -17.74 -16.22 -25.19
CA ASP A 250 -17.34 -14.83 -24.98
C ASP A 250 -15.88 -14.62 -25.40
N GLU A 251 -15.61 -13.66 -26.28
CA GLU A 251 -14.29 -13.03 -26.44
C GLU A 251 -14.47 -11.51 -26.43
N HIS A 252 -14.05 -10.86 -25.35
CA HIS A 252 -13.95 -9.41 -25.24
C HIS A 252 -12.57 -8.96 -25.71
N GLU A 253 -12.55 -8.27 -26.84
CA GLU A 253 -11.43 -7.50 -27.38
C GLU A 253 -11.08 -6.34 -26.43
N SER A 254 -9.79 -6.19 -26.13
CA SER A 254 -9.21 -5.09 -25.36
C SER A 254 -8.50 -4.13 -26.31
N GLU A 255 -9.18 -3.04 -26.67
CA GLU A 255 -8.56 -1.84 -27.26
C GLU A 255 -8.52 -0.75 -26.18
N ASP A 256 -7.32 -0.25 -25.85
CA ASP A 256 -7.08 1.16 -25.51
C ASP A 256 -5.56 1.41 -25.30
N ASP A 257 -4.88 1.61 -26.42
CA ASP A 257 -3.57 2.27 -26.49
C ASP A 257 -3.79 3.79 -26.52
N VAL A 258 -3.35 4.52 -25.49
CA VAL A 258 -3.36 6.00 -25.48
C VAL A 258 -1.92 6.54 -25.39
N PRO A 259 -1.46 7.34 -26.37
CA PRO A 259 -0.07 7.77 -26.46
C PRO A 259 0.26 8.94 -25.51
N LEU A 260 1.29 8.77 -24.68
CA LEU A 260 1.97 9.86 -23.97
C LEU A 260 2.69 10.77 -24.96
N ALA A 261 2.11 11.94 -25.25
CA ALA A 261 2.81 13.03 -25.92
C ALA A 261 2.54 14.39 -25.26
N LYS A 262 3.63 14.98 -24.77
CA LYS A 262 3.89 16.44 -24.70
C LYS A 262 2.95 17.28 -23.82
N ALA A 263 3.12 17.17 -22.51
CA ALA A 263 2.76 18.26 -21.59
C ALA A 263 3.77 19.41 -21.74
N ILE A 264 3.36 20.49 -22.40
CA ILE A 264 4.09 21.77 -22.42
C ILE A 264 3.98 22.36 -21.02
N LEU A 265 5.01 22.16 -20.21
CA LEU A 265 5.14 22.79 -18.89
C LEU A 265 5.33 24.30 -19.09
N ASN A 266 4.59 25.08 -18.30
CA ASN A 266 4.53 26.52 -18.36
C ASN A 266 5.92 27.14 -18.06
N ALA A 267 6.52 27.83 -19.04
CA ALA A 267 7.87 28.42 -18.95
C ALA A 267 8.00 29.58 -17.95
N SER A 268 6.90 29.98 -17.31
CA SER A 268 6.84 31.04 -16.31
C SER A 268 6.75 30.53 -14.86
N ALA A 269 6.80 29.21 -14.65
CA ALA A 269 6.85 28.62 -13.31
C ALA A 269 8.23 28.84 -12.66
N ARG A 270 8.29 29.64 -11.59
CA ARG A 270 9.51 29.86 -10.80
C ARG A 270 9.90 28.58 -10.06
N THR A 271 11.17 28.20 -10.18
CA THR A 271 11.78 27.07 -9.49
C THR A 271 11.71 27.26 -7.97
N PHE A 272 11.14 26.29 -7.26
CA PHE A 272 11.06 26.27 -5.82
C PHE A 272 12.45 25.99 -5.22
N VAL A 273 13.00 26.95 -4.47
CA VAL A 273 14.25 26.78 -3.71
C VAL A 273 13.87 26.78 -2.22
N PRO A 274 14.01 25.65 -1.50
CA PRO A 274 13.76 25.65 -0.07
C PRO A 274 14.95 26.30 0.64
N LYS A 275 14.76 27.53 1.13
CA LYS A 275 15.56 28.11 2.20
C LYS A 275 14.70 28.17 3.45
N SER A 276 15.06 27.40 4.47
CA SER A 276 14.88 27.82 5.87
C SER A 276 15.77 27.00 6.80
N ARG A 277 16.84 27.68 7.23
CA ARG A 277 17.39 27.52 8.58
C ARG A 277 16.39 28.18 9.52
N THR A 278 16.00 27.53 10.61
CA THR A 278 15.41 28.22 11.75
C THR A 278 15.90 27.56 13.03
N ASN A 279 16.75 28.32 13.73
CA ASN A 279 17.25 28.05 15.06
C ASN A 279 16.11 28.17 16.08
N THR A 280 16.05 27.26 17.03
CA THR A 280 15.29 27.41 18.28
C THR A 280 16.26 27.78 19.43
N PRO A 281 15.93 28.78 20.27
CA PRO A 281 16.67 29.06 21.50
C PRO A 281 15.97 28.38 22.70
N MET A 282 16.73 27.67 23.54
CA MET A 282 16.23 27.21 24.85
C MET A 282 16.82 28.08 25.96
N LEU A 283 15.90 28.68 26.72
CA LEU A 283 16.12 29.51 27.88
C LEU A 283 16.48 28.69 29.12
N THR A 284 17.42 29.26 29.87
CA THR A 284 17.82 28.94 31.24
C THR A 284 16.67 29.15 32.24
N ARG A 285 16.51 28.25 33.23
CA ARG A 285 15.95 28.62 34.54
C ARG A 285 16.57 27.80 35.68
N ALA A 286 17.11 28.54 36.64
CA ALA A 286 17.74 28.08 37.87
C ALA A 286 16.75 27.93 39.04
N ARG A 287 17.04 26.99 39.95
CA ARG A 287 16.72 26.93 41.40
C ARG A 287 17.51 25.72 41.97
N GLY A 288 18.65 25.83 42.68
CA GLY A 288 18.89 26.34 44.05
C GLY A 288 18.10 25.53 45.09
N THR A 289 18.61 24.76 46.08
CA THR A 289 19.86 24.59 46.89
C THR A 289 19.61 23.42 47.89
N PRO A 290 20.46 23.00 48.89
CA PRO A 290 21.91 23.11 49.16
C PRO A 290 22.60 21.72 49.48
N SER A 291 23.89 21.55 49.20
CA SER A 291 25.08 21.53 50.10
C SER A 291 25.12 20.49 51.26
N ILE A 292 26.02 19.49 51.13
CA ILE A 292 26.79 18.87 52.22
C ILE A 292 28.27 18.80 51.77
N LEU A 293 29.17 19.09 52.72
CA LEU A 293 30.59 19.41 52.57
C LEU A 293 31.52 18.21 52.86
N THR A 294 32.58 18.09 52.04
CA THR A 294 34.03 17.79 52.34
C THR A 294 34.47 16.39 52.84
N PRO A 295 35.78 15.99 52.73
CA PRO A 295 36.94 16.64 52.09
C PRO A 295 37.80 15.75 51.14
N LYS A 296 38.75 16.43 50.49
CA LYS A 296 39.84 16.05 49.56
C LYS A 296 41.07 15.45 50.26
N ALA A 297 41.77 14.50 49.62
CA ALA A 297 43.25 14.36 49.51
C ALA A 297 43.62 13.23 48.48
N PRO A 298 44.87 13.07 47.99
CA PRO A 298 45.20 13.23 46.56
C PRO A 298 45.98 12.05 45.90
N GLU A 299 46.24 12.18 44.57
CA GLU A 299 47.32 11.56 43.75
C GLU A 299 47.22 10.00 43.58
N GLU A 300 47.48 9.32 42.44
CA GLU A 300 48.49 9.36 41.37
C GLU A 300 47.99 8.60 40.11
N ASP A 301 48.74 8.71 38.99
CA ASP A 301 48.79 7.90 37.75
C ASP A 301 47.67 8.11 36.70
N ASP A 302 47.83 8.88 35.62
CA ASP A 302 48.93 9.07 34.63
C ASP A 302 49.17 7.88 33.69
N ILE A 303 48.33 7.74 32.65
CA ILE A 303 48.71 7.16 31.34
C ILE A 303 47.90 7.86 30.24
N GLU A 304 48.42 9.00 29.77
CA GLU A 304 48.11 9.64 28.49
C GLU A 304 49.05 9.05 27.43
N MET A 305 48.52 8.35 26.42
CA MET A 305 49.32 7.85 25.30
C MET A 305 48.62 8.13 23.97
N GLY A 306 49.01 9.25 23.36
CA GLY A 306 49.62 9.24 22.03
C GLY A 306 48.72 9.39 20.82
N GLU A 307 48.38 10.63 20.48
CA GLU A 307 48.23 11.07 19.09
C GLU A 307 49.60 10.96 18.39
N ILE A 308 49.65 10.31 17.23
CA ILE A 308 50.78 10.37 16.30
C ILE A 308 50.34 11.22 15.12
N ASP A 309 50.70 12.49 15.17
CA ASP A 309 50.88 13.33 13.98
C ASP A 309 52.32 13.12 13.47
N GLU A 310 52.47 12.71 12.22
CA GLU A 310 53.72 12.92 11.47
C GLU A 310 53.41 13.62 10.14
N GLU A 311 53.74 14.92 10.09
CA GLU A 311 53.95 15.67 8.86
C GLU A 311 55.46 15.89 8.60
N ALA A 312 55.85 15.68 7.34
CA ALA A 312 56.56 16.63 6.47
C ALA A 312 57.90 16.18 5.84
N ASN A 313 57.91 16.34 4.50
CA ASN A 313 58.99 16.67 3.54
C ASN A 313 59.13 15.65 2.39
N SER A 314 59.15 15.99 1.09
CA SER A 314 59.15 17.25 0.32
C SER A 314 58.99 16.91 -1.20
N PRO A 315 59.22 17.76 -2.24
CA PRO A 315 58.28 17.94 -3.36
C PRO A 315 58.80 17.60 -4.79
N LYS A 316 57.89 17.74 -5.77
CA LYS A 316 58.04 17.87 -7.25
C LYS A 316 58.11 16.58 -8.11
N ALA A 317 57.07 16.34 -8.92
CA ALA A 317 57.14 16.32 -10.41
C ALA A 317 55.78 16.03 -11.10
N ARG A 318 55.34 17.04 -11.89
CA ARG A 318 54.59 17.07 -13.16
C ARG A 318 53.87 15.82 -13.76
N LYS A 319 52.62 16.09 -14.21
CA LYS A 319 51.88 15.61 -15.42
C LYS A 319 51.61 14.09 -15.48
N LYS A 320 50.39 13.59 -15.73
CA LYS A 320 49.59 13.69 -16.97
C LYS A 320 48.23 12.97 -16.78
N ALA A 321 47.24 13.35 -17.59
CA ALA A 321 45.83 12.92 -17.65
C ALA A 321 45.55 11.42 -17.89
N ARG A 322 44.30 11.01 -17.55
CA ARG A 322 43.43 9.93 -18.11
C ARG A 322 42.40 9.57 -17.01
N GLU A 323 41.12 9.97 -16.96
CA GLU A 323 39.96 9.91 -17.89
C GLU A 323 39.75 8.54 -18.54
N GLU A 324 38.57 7.95 -18.28
CA GLU A 324 38.04 6.65 -18.74
C GLU A 324 38.70 5.42 -18.04
N GLU A 325 38.00 4.44 -17.45
CA GLU A 325 36.71 3.81 -17.78
C GLU A 325 35.98 3.37 -16.49
N LEU A 326 34.71 3.75 -16.35
CA LEU A 326 33.72 3.09 -15.48
C LEU A 326 33.16 1.92 -16.29
N GLU A 327 33.56 0.70 -15.97
CA GLU A 327 33.08 -0.51 -16.63
C GLU A 327 31.76 -0.96 -15.98
N GLU A 328 30.70 -0.79 -16.75
CA GLU A 328 29.34 -1.24 -16.49
C GLU A 328 29.28 -2.78 -16.56
N GLY A 329 28.79 -3.42 -15.50
CA GLY A 329 28.49 -4.85 -15.47
C GLY A 329 26.99 -5.09 -15.52
N GLU A 330 26.43 -5.15 -16.72
CA GLU A 330 25.09 -5.68 -16.98
C GLU A 330 25.12 -7.18 -17.30
N ALA A 331 23.96 -7.83 -17.06
CA ALA A 331 23.44 -9.07 -17.64
C ALA A 331 23.92 -10.44 -17.10
N SER A 332 23.02 -11.12 -16.39
CA SER A 332 22.20 -12.19 -17.01
C SER A 332 21.22 -12.80 -16.01
N ASP A 333 19.94 -12.49 -16.19
CA ASP A 333 18.83 -13.31 -15.73
C ASP A 333 18.47 -14.24 -16.90
N GLN A 334 18.77 -15.54 -16.77
CA GLN A 334 18.30 -16.57 -17.69
C GLN A 334 17.35 -17.49 -16.94
N SER A 335 16.08 -17.29 -17.29
CA SER A 335 14.90 -18.12 -17.10
C SER A 335 15.18 -19.63 -17.06
N SER A 336 14.75 -20.24 -15.95
CA SER A 336 14.58 -21.68 -15.78
C SER A 336 13.17 -22.06 -16.27
N GLU A 337 13.09 -22.69 -17.44
CA GLU A 337 11.86 -23.33 -17.92
C GLU A 337 11.81 -24.80 -17.50
N LEU A 338 10.68 -25.16 -16.91
CA LEU A 338 10.26 -26.49 -16.50
C LEU A 338 10.28 -27.48 -17.67
N SER A 339 10.81 -28.69 -17.43
CA SER A 339 10.58 -29.86 -18.27
C SER A 339 9.51 -30.73 -17.62
N GLU A 340 8.32 -30.77 -18.23
CA GLU A 340 7.27 -31.77 -17.99
C GLU A 340 7.43 -32.90 -19.03
N PRO A 341 7.37 -34.19 -18.63
CA PRO A 341 7.54 -35.32 -19.54
C PRO A 341 6.21 -35.71 -20.23
N PRO A 342 6.26 -36.31 -21.44
CA PRO A 342 5.06 -36.74 -22.16
C PRO A 342 4.48 -38.03 -21.57
N ASP A 343 3.15 -38.06 -21.47
CA ASP A 343 2.33 -39.24 -21.21
C ASP A 343 2.40 -40.25 -22.38
N ASP A 344 2.55 -41.53 -22.04
CA ASP A 344 2.29 -42.70 -22.91
C ASP A 344 1.60 -43.81 -22.09
#